data_AF-A0A165LUW6-F1
#
_entry.id   AF-A0A165LUW6-F1
#
_cell.length_a   1.000
_cell.length_b   1.000
_cell.length_c   1.000
_cell.angle_alpha   90.00
_cell.angle_beta   90.00
_cell.angle_gamma   90.00
#
_symmetry.space_group_name_H-M   'P 1'
#
loop_
_entity.id
_entity.type
_entity.pdbx_description
1 polymer ?
#
loop_
_entity_poly.entity_id
_entity_poly.type
_entity_poly.pdbx_seq_one_letter_code
_entity_poly.pdbx_strand_id
1 'polypeptide(L)'
;MLWTEPTCDELLVGPAISATISAYPLPCPPASEFENLDALKTIQSRPDLFKIVTPINPDHFLQLLQGHPNQPFVHSVFLGLSEGFWPLADTHHGDAPTTADYSGDTIWSGDKLDFFEETCREEVEAGRWSEDFGPDLLPGMYSSPIFAVPKPHTSKFRMVVDHSSGTHSLNSFISRDGVATKLDSVRDLGHFLRIVRSNSGLKLRLVKSDGSKAYRRAPVHPLWQIKQIISVNGSRRVDRCCNFGTKSAGDIWFAIISLVLWGAQFVHGIDALLCYAALLHLWDWVGIPHSDDKQVSGVPLVVIGFEVDPNLMTITMSDDSRSDLVAKLEEFTSQRGPHDDGKRKLVEWQRFLGHANWALNAYPLLRPGLASSYDKIRGKSGSSWPIVLNTRVIRDLQWFARTLRSASGVQLLEANHWEPQDADITIYCDASLSGLGFWCPGLRLGFAADHADHNIWKDGLDSFDSDWTASAPSIRRRSRPRIT
;
A
#
# COMPACT_ATOMS: atom_id res chain seq x y z
N MET A 1 -1.46 -22.45 -0.67
CA MET A 1 -2.15 -21.51 -1.58
C MET A 1 -2.46 -22.34 -2.79
N LEU A 2 -3.74 -22.66 -3.00
CA LEU A 2 -4.16 -23.35 -4.21
C LEU A 2 -4.22 -22.27 -5.29
N TRP A 3 -3.35 -22.39 -6.27
CA TRP A 3 -3.38 -21.55 -7.44
C TRP A 3 -4.24 -22.29 -8.47
N THR A 4 -5.19 -21.61 -9.09
CA THR A 4 -5.95 -22.20 -10.20
C THR A 4 -5.01 -22.44 -11.37
N GLU A 5 -5.24 -23.50 -12.14
CA GLU A 5 -4.54 -23.71 -13.41
C GLU A 5 -4.67 -22.44 -14.27
N PRO A 6 -3.57 -21.95 -14.87
CA PRO A 6 -3.65 -20.77 -15.70
C PRO A 6 -4.33 -21.17 -17.01
N THR A 7 -5.42 -20.50 -17.40
CA THR A 7 -5.94 -20.70 -18.75
C THR A 7 -5.07 -19.94 -19.74
N CYS A 8 -4.70 -20.58 -20.85
CA CYS A 8 -3.77 -20.02 -21.85
C CYS A 8 -4.28 -18.72 -22.49
N ASP A 9 -5.58 -18.47 -22.38
CA ASP A 9 -6.33 -17.38 -23.00
C ASP A 9 -6.56 -16.19 -22.06
N GLU A 10 -6.04 -16.22 -20.82
CA GLU A 10 -6.18 -15.11 -19.88
C GLU A 10 -5.36 -13.89 -20.30
N LEU A 11 -6.07 -12.79 -20.54
CA LEU A 11 -5.48 -11.47 -20.77
C LEU A 11 -4.63 -11.07 -19.56
N LEU A 12 -3.35 -10.78 -19.79
CA LEU A 12 -2.38 -10.39 -18.76
C LEU A 12 -2.59 -8.92 -18.35
N VAL A 13 -3.73 -8.63 -17.72
CA VAL A 13 -4.13 -7.29 -17.30
C VAL A 13 -4.07 -7.19 -15.78
N GLY A 14 -3.22 -6.29 -15.28
CA GLY A 14 -3.03 -6.10 -13.84
C GLY A 14 -4.29 -5.53 -13.15
N PRO A 15 -4.57 -5.89 -11.89
CA PRO A 15 -5.65 -5.29 -11.12
C PRO A 15 -5.68 -3.75 -11.13
N ALA A 16 -4.52 -3.09 -11.12
CA ALA A 16 -4.42 -1.64 -11.20
C ALA A 16 -4.95 -1.09 -12.54
N ILE A 17 -4.64 -1.76 -13.65
CA ILE A 17 -5.13 -1.40 -15.00
C ILE A 17 -6.64 -1.67 -15.07
N SER A 18 -7.09 -2.83 -14.61
CA SER A 18 -8.53 -3.18 -14.61
C SER A 18 -9.36 -2.18 -13.79
N ALA A 19 -8.82 -1.68 -12.68
CA ALA A 19 -9.52 -0.73 -11.82
C ALA A 19 -9.79 0.62 -12.50
N THR A 20 -9.00 1.05 -13.50
CA THR A 20 -9.23 2.33 -14.20
C THR A 20 -10.56 2.35 -14.96
N ILE A 21 -11.04 1.17 -15.39
CA ILE A 21 -12.28 1.02 -16.18
C ILE A 21 -13.51 1.43 -15.37
N SER A 22 -13.49 1.24 -14.05
CA SER A 22 -14.62 1.56 -13.16
C SER A 22 -14.28 2.58 -12.07
N ALA A 23 -13.09 3.19 -12.12
CA ALA A 23 -12.68 4.20 -11.16
C ALA A 23 -13.58 5.44 -11.23
N TYR A 24 -13.95 5.97 -10.07
CA TYR A 24 -14.64 7.26 -10.01
C TYR A 24 -13.69 8.40 -10.40
N PRO A 25 -14.20 9.47 -11.06
CA PRO A 25 -13.45 10.68 -11.28
C PRO A 25 -12.79 11.21 -10.00
N LEU A 26 -11.55 11.69 -10.10
CA LEU A 26 -10.88 12.37 -9.00
C LEU A 26 -11.62 13.66 -8.65
N PRO A 27 -11.63 14.05 -7.36
CA PRO A 27 -12.37 15.22 -6.92
C PRO A 27 -11.70 16.51 -7.39
N CYS A 28 -12.53 17.53 -7.64
CA CYS A 28 -12.12 18.93 -7.68
C CYS A 28 -12.39 19.59 -6.31
N PRO A 29 -11.82 20.77 -6.03
CA PRO A 29 -12.19 21.52 -4.84
C PRO A 29 -13.72 21.79 -4.85
N PRO A 30 -14.47 21.46 -3.78
CA PRO A 30 -15.89 21.76 -3.72
C PRO A 30 -16.13 23.28 -3.65
N ALA A 31 -17.35 23.71 -3.97
CA ALA A 31 -17.72 25.13 -4.00
C ALA A 31 -17.42 25.86 -2.68
N SER A 32 -17.56 25.16 -1.54
CA SER A 32 -17.25 25.70 -0.21
C SER A 32 -15.80 26.18 -0.09
N GLU A 33 -14.83 25.48 -0.70
CA GLU A 33 -13.42 25.89 -0.63
C GLU A 33 -13.16 27.25 -1.31
N PHE A 34 -14.01 27.65 -2.25
CA PHE A 34 -13.95 28.97 -2.88
C PHE A 34 -14.61 30.07 -2.03
N GLU A 35 -15.21 29.75 -0.88
CA GLU A 35 -15.71 30.72 0.08
C GLU A 35 -14.60 31.25 1.00
N ASN A 36 -13.42 30.62 1.01
CA ASN A 36 -12.25 31.08 1.75
C ASN A 36 -11.61 32.31 1.07
N LEU A 37 -12.21 33.48 1.33
CA LEU A 37 -11.81 34.75 0.71
C LEU A 37 -10.36 35.15 1.03
N ASP A 38 -9.84 34.78 2.20
CA ASP A 38 -8.46 35.08 2.58
C ASP A 38 -7.48 34.28 1.74
N ALA A 39 -7.71 32.98 1.57
CA ALA A 39 -6.90 32.14 0.69
C ALA A 39 -6.95 32.63 -0.75
N LEU A 40 -8.14 32.96 -1.26
CA LEU A 40 -8.30 33.48 -2.62
C LEU A 40 -7.58 34.81 -2.85
N LYS A 41 -7.68 35.76 -1.91
CA LYS A 41 -6.95 37.04 -1.99
C LYS A 41 -5.44 36.83 -1.98
N THR A 42 -4.94 35.94 -1.12
CA THR A 42 -3.51 35.58 -1.08
C THR A 42 -3.06 34.98 -2.41
N ILE A 43 -3.81 34.01 -2.96
CA ILE A 43 -3.48 33.37 -4.25
C ILE A 43 -3.48 34.38 -5.40
N GLN A 44 -4.48 35.26 -5.44
CA GLN A 44 -4.59 36.28 -6.50
C GLN A 44 -3.52 37.37 -6.40
N SER A 45 -3.14 37.77 -5.18
CA SER A 45 -2.14 38.82 -4.96
C SER A 45 -0.69 38.33 -5.07
N ARG A 46 -0.46 37.01 -4.96
CA ARG A 46 0.85 36.38 -5.00
C ARG A 46 0.94 35.26 -6.05
N PRO A 47 0.70 35.53 -7.35
CA PRO A 47 0.81 34.52 -8.40
C PRO A 47 2.25 33.98 -8.57
N ASP A 48 3.25 34.69 -8.03
CA ASP A 48 4.63 34.22 -7.94
C ASP A 48 4.78 32.97 -7.06
N LEU A 49 3.90 32.78 -6.07
CA LEU A 49 3.96 31.66 -5.13
C LEU A 49 3.24 30.41 -5.63
N PHE A 50 2.15 30.57 -6.36
CA PHE A 50 1.27 29.47 -6.77
C PHE A 50 1.42 29.15 -8.24
N LYS A 51 1.73 27.88 -8.56
CA LYS A 51 1.92 27.45 -9.94
C LYS A 51 1.65 25.97 -10.10
N ILE A 52 1.08 25.57 -11.23
CA ILE A 52 0.99 24.16 -11.63
C ILE A 52 2.32 23.75 -12.27
N VAL A 53 2.99 22.79 -11.65
CA VAL A 53 4.34 22.34 -12.05
C VAL A 53 4.35 20.83 -12.17
N THR A 54 4.42 20.34 -13.41
CA THR A 54 4.58 18.92 -13.70
C THR A 54 5.39 18.74 -14.99
N PRO A 55 6.25 17.71 -15.07
CA PRO A 55 6.85 17.32 -16.33
C PRO A 55 5.90 16.48 -17.19
N ILE A 56 4.83 15.94 -16.62
CA ILE A 56 3.85 15.12 -17.35
C ILE A 56 3.05 16.06 -18.25
N ASN A 57 3.12 15.82 -19.56
CA ASN A 57 2.44 16.63 -20.55
C ASN A 57 0.93 16.26 -20.56
N PRO A 58 0.01 17.17 -20.17
CA PRO A 58 -1.42 16.87 -20.11
C PRO A 58 -2.01 16.53 -21.49
N ASP A 59 -1.52 17.15 -22.55
CA ASP A 59 -2.01 16.91 -23.92
C ASP A 59 -1.59 15.53 -24.42
N HIS A 60 -0.34 15.15 -24.21
CA HIS A 60 0.14 13.80 -24.54
C HIS A 60 -0.56 12.74 -23.69
N PHE A 61 -0.80 13.02 -22.41
CA PHE A 61 -1.55 12.14 -21.51
C PHE A 61 -2.99 11.92 -22.03
N LEU A 62 -3.69 12.99 -22.43
CA LEU A 62 -5.03 12.87 -22.98
C LEU A 62 -5.02 12.16 -24.34
N GLN A 63 -4.01 12.44 -25.19
CA GLN A 63 -3.83 11.76 -26.47
C GLN A 63 -3.64 10.25 -26.30
N LEU A 64 -2.83 9.82 -25.34
CA LEU A 64 -2.63 8.40 -25.01
C LEU A 64 -3.94 7.70 -24.65
N LEU A 65 -4.88 8.42 -24.04
CA LEU A 65 -6.06 7.86 -23.38
C LEU A 65 -7.36 8.16 -24.11
N GLN A 66 -7.31 8.65 -25.36
CA GLN A 66 -8.50 8.93 -26.17
C GLN A 66 -9.42 7.71 -26.33
N GLY A 67 -8.84 6.51 -26.40
CA GLY A 67 -9.57 5.25 -26.52
C GLY A 67 -9.98 4.60 -25.20
N HIS A 68 -9.67 5.21 -24.04
CA HIS A 68 -9.99 4.62 -22.74
C HIS A 68 -11.51 4.57 -22.50
N PRO A 69 -12.10 3.46 -22.04
CA PRO A 69 -13.56 3.34 -21.89
C PRO A 69 -14.14 4.29 -20.83
N ASN A 70 -13.38 4.59 -19.78
CA ASN A 70 -13.78 5.51 -18.71
C ASN A 70 -13.21 6.93 -18.94
N GLN A 71 -13.78 7.65 -19.91
CA GLN A 71 -13.39 9.04 -20.20
C GLN A 71 -13.59 10.02 -19.03
N PRO A 72 -14.65 9.91 -18.19
CA PRO A 72 -14.79 10.78 -17.02
C PRO A 72 -13.59 10.71 -16.06
N PHE A 73 -13.07 9.51 -15.79
CA PHE A 73 -11.89 9.33 -14.94
C PHE A 73 -10.64 9.91 -15.60
N VAL A 74 -10.40 9.61 -16.88
CA VAL A 74 -9.28 10.19 -17.65
C VAL A 74 -9.30 11.72 -17.61
N HIS A 75 -10.47 12.31 -17.86
CA HIS A 75 -10.62 13.76 -17.87
C HIS A 75 -10.35 14.38 -16.49
N SER A 76 -10.77 13.73 -15.40
CA SER A 76 -10.45 14.22 -14.05
C SER A 76 -8.95 14.23 -13.75
N VAL A 77 -8.20 13.25 -14.26
CA VAL A 77 -6.73 13.19 -14.11
C VAL A 77 -6.06 14.24 -14.98
N PHE A 78 -6.56 14.46 -16.20
CA PHE A 78 -6.13 15.56 -17.07
C PHE A 78 -6.32 16.93 -16.40
N LEU A 79 -7.48 17.18 -15.79
CA LEU A 79 -7.73 18.40 -15.03
C LEU A 79 -6.76 18.52 -13.85
N GLY A 80 -6.51 17.44 -13.12
CA GLY A 80 -5.52 17.42 -12.04
C GLY A 80 -4.09 17.75 -12.51
N LEU A 81 -3.70 17.32 -13.71
CA LEU A 81 -2.40 17.69 -14.30
C LEU A 81 -2.35 19.15 -14.76
N SER A 82 -3.47 19.71 -15.22
CA SER A 82 -3.56 21.04 -15.82
C SER A 82 -3.84 22.16 -14.81
N GLU A 83 -4.68 21.88 -13.82
CA GLU A 83 -5.21 22.82 -12.82
C GLU A 83 -4.77 22.46 -11.39
N GLY A 84 -4.16 21.29 -11.21
CA GLY A 84 -3.70 20.77 -9.93
C GLY A 84 -4.70 19.82 -9.26
N PHE A 85 -4.21 18.74 -8.67
CA PHE A 85 -5.03 17.75 -7.98
C PHE A 85 -5.59 18.28 -6.65
N TRP A 86 -6.85 17.97 -6.37
CA TRP A 86 -7.45 18.15 -5.05
C TRP A 86 -7.37 16.84 -4.24
N PRO A 87 -6.92 16.87 -2.98
CA PRO A 87 -6.60 15.66 -2.22
C PRO A 87 -7.81 15.00 -1.54
N LEU A 88 -9.04 15.26 -1.99
CA LEU A 88 -10.29 14.89 -1.29
C LEU A 88 -10.37 15.52 0.12
N ALA A 89 -9.95 16.78 0.23
CA ALA A 89 -10.01 17.51 1.48
C ALA A 89 -11.34 18.26 1.63
N ASP A 90 -11.84 18.33 2.86
CA ASP A 90 -12.82 19.29 3.33
C ASP A 90 -12.17 20.13 4.43
N THR A 91 -11.78 21.36 4.08
CA THR A 91 -11.07 22.25 4.99
C THR A 91 -11.98 23.18 5.78
N HIS A 92 -13.29 23.05 5.58
CA HIS A 92 -14.34 23.72 6.36
C HIS A 92 -14.86 22.85 7.51
N HIS A 93 -14.32 21.64 7.66
CA HIS A 93 -14.76 20.71 8.69
C HIS A 93 -14.39 21.20 10.11
N GLY A 94 -15.40 21.52 10.91
CA GLY A 94 -15.28 21.91 12.32
C GLY A 94 -14.77 23.34 12.50
N ASP A 95 -14.13 23.62 13.63
CA ASP A 95 -13.64 24.96 13.99
C ASP A 95 -12.22 25.25 13.44
N ALA A 96 -11.89 24.69 12.27
CA ALA A 96 -10.55 24.81 11.70
C ALA A 96 -10.23 26.27 11.34
N PRO A 97 -9.07 26.82 11.76
CA PRO A 97 -8.73 28.20 11.48
C PRO A 97 -8.39 28.42 10.00
N THR A 98 -8.54 29.64 9.51
CA THR A 98 -8.18 29.97 8.12
C THR A 98 -6.66 29.89 7.87
N THR A 99 -5.86 30.25 8.88
CA THR A 99 -4.38 30.20 8.86
C THR A 99 -3.90 29.43 10.09
N ALA A 100 -2.95 28.52 9.92
CA ALA A 100 -2.37 27.75 11.04
C ALA A 100 -0.87 27.53 10.87
N ASP A 101 -0.12 27.70 11.96
CA ASP A 101 1.32 27.42 11.98
C ASP A 101 1.63 26.30 12.97
N TYR A 102 1.96 25.13 12.43
CA TYR A 102 2.41 23.96 13.19
C TYR A 102 3.90 23.66 12.97
N SER A 103 4.64 24.55 12.27
CA SER A 103 6.05 24.29 11.93
C SER A 103 6.99 24.23 13.14
N GLY A 104 6.56 24.79 14.27
CA GLY A 104 7.26 24.75 15.55
C GLY A 104 8.51 25.64 15.60
N ASP A 105 9.09 25.77 16.80
CA ASP A 105 10.21 26.70 17.05
C ASP A 105 11.60 26.08 16.83
N THR A 106 11.67 24.99 16.05
CA THR A 106 12.95 24.28 15.87
C THR A 106 13.88 25.07 14.97
N ILE A 107 15.03 25.47 15.51
CA ILE A 107 16.13 26.07 14.75
C ILE A 107 17.08 24.95 14.33
N TRP A 108 17.16 24.69 13.03
CA TRP A 108 18.05 23.71 12.45
C TRP A 108 19.49 24.26 12.36
N SER A 109 20.47 23.40 12.63
CA SER A 109 21.90 23.74 12.55
C SER A 109 22.73 22.52 12.11
N GLY A 110 23.98 22.78 11.71
CA GLY A 110 24.92 21.76 11.21
C GLY A 110 24.38 20.99 10.01
N ASP A 111 24.72 19.71 9.91
CA ASP A 111 24.40 18.84 8.75
C ASP A 111 22.90 18.80 8.39
N LYS A 112 22.00 19.02 9.35
CA LYS A 112 20.56 19.06 9.08
C LYS A 112 20.16 20.35 8.37
N LEU A 113 20.75 21.48 8.74
CA LEU A 113 20.51 22.75 8.07
C LEU A 113 21.04 22.69 6.64
N ASP A 114 22.29 22.24 6.46
CA ASP A 114 22.90 22.07 5.13
C ASP A 114 22.03 21.18 4.22
N PHE A 115 21.49 20.09 4.78
CA PHE A 115 20.55 19.22 4.07
C PHE A 115 19.24 19.93 3.66
N PHE A 116 18.66 20.73 4.55
CA PHE A 116 17.45 21.48 4.23
C PHE A 116 17.70 22.58 3.21
N GLU A 117 18.81 23.31 3.32
CA GLU A 117 19.19 24.35 2.36
C GLU A 117 19.41 23.77 0.96
N GLU A 118 20.08 22.62 0.86
CA GLU A 118 20.25 21.90 -0.40
C GLU A 118 18.90 21.40 -0.95
N THR A 119 18.03 20.87 -0.10
CA THR A 119 16.68 20.46 -0.49
C THR A 119 15.87 21.65 -1.00
N CYS A 120 15.93 22.79 -0.31
CA CYS A 120 15.31 24.05 -0.74
C CYS A 120 15.80 24.43 -2.13
N ARG A 121 17.12 24.45 -2.34
CA ARG A 121 17.72 24.80 -3.62
C ARG A 121 17.23 23.89 -4.75
N GLU A 122 17.26 22.57 -4.56
CA GLU A 122 16.81 21.59 -5.56
C GLU A 122 15.31 21.71 -5.90
N GLU A 123 14.46 21.92 -4.90
CA GLU A 123 13.00 21.99 -5.10
C GLU A 123 12.58 23.33 -5.72
N VAL A 124 13.26 24.43 -5.38
CA VAL A 124 13.07 25.75 -5.99
C VAL A 124 13.57 25.78 -7.43
N GLU A 125 14.78 25.27 -7.69
CA GLU A 125 15.36 25.18 -9.05
C GLU A 125 14.44 24.37 -9.98
N ALA A 126 13.83 23.31 -9.46
CA ALA A 126 12.88 22.51 -10.21
C ALA A 126 11.45 23.09 -10.23
N GLY A 127 11.25 24.28 -9.66
CA GLY A 127 9.98 25.01 -9.59
C GLY A 127 8.91 24.38 -8.72
N ARG A 128 9.19 23.27 -8.01
CA ARG A 128 8.22 22.57 -7.16
C ARG A 128 7.95 23.33 -5.87
N TRP A 129 8.92 24.10 -5.40
CA TRP A 129 8.74 25.08 -4.34
C TRP A 129 8.76 26.50 -4.90
N SER A 130 8.07 27.41 -4.23
CA SER A 130 8.21 28.85 -4.52
C SER A 130 9.54 29.40 -4.04
N GLU A 131 9.88 30.60 -4.53
CA GLU A 131 10.87 31.44 -3.87
C GLU A 131 10.43 31.76 -2.43
N ASP A 132 11.41 32.17 -1.62
CA ASP A 132 11.14 32.61 -0.25
C ASP A 132 10.25 33.85 -0.25
N PHE A 133 9.19 33.83 0.55
CA PHE A 133 8.27 34.97 0.71
C PHE A 133 8.38 35.67 2.06
N GLY A 134 9.35 35.29 2.89
CA GLY A 134 9.61 35.88 4.19
C GLY A 134 9.05 35.07 5.36
N PRO A 135 9.23 35.59 6.59
CA PRO A 135 8.96 34.82 7.80
C PRO A 135 7.49 34.73 8.17
N ASP A 136 6.63 35.62 7.68
CA ASP A 136 5.24 35.69 8.09
C ASP A 136 4.32 34.86 7.18
N LEU A 137 3.44 34.05 7.79
CA LEU A 137 2.39 33.37 7.01
C LEU A 137 1.43 34.41 6.45
N LEU A 138 1.08 34.25 5.17
CA LEU A 138 0.01 35.01 4.56
C LEU A 138 -1.36 34.42 4.96
N PRO A 139 -2.45 35.21 4.91
CA PRO A 139 -3.79 34.72 5.21
C PRO A 139 -4.17 33.49 4.36
N GLY A 140 -4.75 32.46 4.99
CA GLY A 140 -5.12 31.19 4.34
C GLY A 140 -4.04 30.10 4.41
N MET A 141 -2.83 30.43 4.89
CA MET A 141 -1.70 29.50 4.86
C MET A 141 -1.67 28.51 6.02
N TYR A 142 -1.23 27.29 5.71
CA TYR A 142 -0.88 26.28 6.71
C TYR A 142 0.57 25.88 6.60
N SER A 143 1.26 25.75 7.74
CA SER A 143 2.64 25.31 7.81
C SER A 143 2.75 24.07 8.68
N SER A 144 3.31 22.99 8.15
CA SER A 144 3.51 21.73 8.89
C SER A 144 4.96 21.60 9.36
N PRO A 145 5.23 20.89 10.47
CA PRO A 145 6.60 20.67 10.91
C PRO A 145 7.33 19.73 9.95
N ILE A 146 8.61 19.99 9.78
CA ILE A 146 9.51 19.19 8.95
C ILE A 146 10.56 18.51 9.81
N PHE A 147 11.08 17.37 9.35
CA PHE A 147 12.12 16.62 10.05
C PHE A 147 13.15 16.07 9.07
N ALA A 148 14.43 16.17 9.45
CA ALA A 148 15.51 15.46 8.79
C ALA A 148 15.73 14.11 9.48
N VAL A 149 15.39 13.02 8.79
CA VAL A 149 15.51 11.64 9.29
C VAL A 149 16.67 10.96 8.58
N PRO A 150 17.62 10.31 9.28
CA PRO A 150 18.68 9.54 8.64
C PRO A 150 18.10 8.42 7.77
N LYS A 151 18.65 8.25 6.56
CA LYS A 151 18.38 7.08 5.73
C LYS A 151 19.17 5.90 6.29
N PRO A 152 18.53 4.73 6.52
CA PRO A 152 19.23 3.54 7.04
C PRO A 152 20.50 3.24 6.24
N HIS A 153 21.56 2.87 6.93
CA HIS A 153 22.86 2.48 6.35
C HIS A 153 23.55 3.56 5.50
N THR A 154 23.18 4.84 5.64
CA THR A 154 23.85 5.95 4.94
C THR A 154 24.01 7.16 5.86
N SER A 155 24.90 8.09 5.51
CA SER A 155 24.99 9.41 6.14
C SER A 155 23.97 10.43 5.61
N LYS A 156 23.14 10.04 4.63
CA LYS A 156 22.19 10.94 3.97
C LYS A 156 20.91 11.08 4.80
N PHE A 157 20.29 12.25 4.75
CA PHE A 157 18.96 12.48 5.31
C PHE A 157 17.85 12.28 4.28
N ARG A 158 16.64 12.10 4.78
CA ARG A 158 15.38 12.32 4.06
C ARG A 158 14.58 13.36 4.82
N MET A 159 13.94 14.26 4.08
CA MET A 159 12.98 15.18 4.66
C MET A 159 11.64 14.47 4.85
N VAL A 160 11.02 14.72 5.99
CA VAL A 160 9.64 14.32 6.30
C VAL A 160 8.87 15.60 6.56
N VAL A 161 7.71 15.74 5.93
CA VAL A 161 6.74 16.79 6.27
C VAL A 161 5.60 16.13 7.01
N ASP A 162 5.40 16.49 8.27
CA ASP A 162 4.40 15.84 9.11
C ASP A 162 3.04 16.52 8.97
N HIS A 163 2.36 16.16 7.87
CA HIS A 163 0.99 16.59 7.59
C HIS A 163 -0.06 16.04 8.58
N SER A 164 0.34 15.24 9.57
CA SER A 164 -0.54 14.75 10.64
C SER A 164 -0.38 15.51 11.95
N SER A 165 0.56 16.46 12.03
CA SER A 165 0.81 17.24 13.25
C SER A 165 -0.17 18.41 13.40
N GLY A 166 -0.58 18.66 14.64
CA GLY A 166 -1.54 19.70 14.99
C GLY A 166 -2.98 19.22 15.07
N THR A 167 -3.83 19.99 15.77
CA THR A 167 -5.25 19.69 15.97
C THR A 167 -6.02 19.65 14.64
N HIS A 168 -5.75 20.62 13.76
CA HIS A 168 -6.32 20.71 12.42
C HIS A 168 -5.23 20.42 11.39
N SER A 169 -4.59 19.25 11.50
CA SER A 169 -3.53 18.85 10.59
C SER A 169 -4.07 18.65 9.16
N LEU A 170 -3.22 18.80 8.15
CA LEU A 170 -3.64 18.65 6.75
C LEU A 170 -4.31 17.29 6.49
N ASN A 171 -3.77 16.23 7.08
CA ASN A 171 -4.32 14.89 6.96
C ASN A 171 -5.63 14.70 7.74
N SER A 172 -5.99 15.59 8.66
CA SER A 172 -7.31 15.55 9.32
C SER A 172 -8.44 15.98 8.38
N PHE A 173 -8.16 16.81 7.37
CA PHE A 173 -9.12 17.26 6.37
C PHE A 173 -9.38 16.25 5.26
N ILE A 174 -8.48 15.28 5.07
CA ILE A 174 -8.56 14.30 3.98
C ILE A 174 -9.33 13.08 4.45
N SER A 175 -10.52 12.87 3.88
CA SER A 175 -11.28 11.64 4.10
C SER A 175 -10.62 10.46 3.40
N ARG A 176 -10.75 9.27 4.00
CA ARG A 176 -10.41 7.98 3.35
C ARG A 176 -11.66 7.25 2.86
N ASP A 177 -12.84 7.80 3.10
CA ASP A 177 -14.09 7.20 2.69
C ASP A 177 -14.19 7.24 1.15
N GLY A 178 -14.52 6.10 0.55
CA GLY A 178 -14.60 5.96 -0.90
C GLY A 178 -13.26 5.85 -1.63
N VAL A 179 -12.11 5.87 -0.93
CA VAL A 179 -10.80 5.64 -1.57
C VAL A 179 -10.61 4.15 -1.83
N ALA A 180 -10.58 3.77 -3.10
CA ALA A 180 -10.42 2.39 -3.55
C ALA A 180 -9.24 2.22 -4.52
N THR A 181 -8.03 2.62 -4.11
CA THR A 181 -6.83 2.41 -4.90
C THR A 181 -6.50 0.91 -4.98
N LYS A 182 -6.49 0.36 -6.21
CA LYS A 182 -6.10 -1.02 -6.48
C LYS A 182 -4.63 -1.06 -6.90
N LEU A 183 -3.84 -1.89 -6.22
CA LEU A 183 -2.44 -2.13 -6.55
C LEU A 183 -2.25 -3.58 -6.99
N ASP A 184 -1.31 -3.78 -7.91
CA ASP A 184 -0.82 -5.10 -8.26
C ASP A 184 0.02 -5.65 -7.11
N SER A 185 -0.12 -6.95 -6.87
CA SER A 185 0.57 -7.69 -5.82
C SER A 185 1.61 -8.64 -6.40
N VAL A 186 2.49 -9.16 -5.56
CA VAL A 186 3.42 -10.23 -5.97
C VAL A 186 2.68 -11.49 -6.44
N ARG A 187 1.40 -11.65 -6.07
CA ARG A 187 0.59 -12.77 -6.55
C ARG A 187 0.17 -12.60 -7.99
N ASP A 188 -0.18 -11.37 -8.39
CA ASP A 188 -0.52 -11.04 -9.76
C ASP A 188 0.70 -11.24 -10.67
N LEU A 189 1.89 -10.84 -10.20
CA LEU A 189 3.16 -11.16 -10.87
C LEU A 189 3.39 -12.68 -10.99
N GLY A 190 3.17 -13.44 -9.91
CA GLY A 190 3.30 -14.90 -9.93
C GLY A 190 2.36 -15.56 -10.93
N HIS A 191 1.14 -15.05 -11.06
CA HIS A 191 0.17 -15.49 -12.06
C HIS A 191 0.64 -15.18 -13.49
N PHE A 192 1.11 -13.96 -13.77
CA PHE A 192 1.65 -13.62 -15.09
C PHE A 192 2.85 -14.47 -15.49
N LEU A 193 3.78 -14.71 -14.55
CA LEU A 193 4.93 -15.57 -14.80
C LEU A 193 4.49 -16.99 -15.21
N ARG A 194 3.44 -17.53 -14.60
CA ARG A 194 2.92 -18.86 -14.93
C ARG A 194 2.36 -18.93 -16.34
N ILE A 195 1.54 -17.95 -16.74
CA ILE A 195 0.98 -17.89 -18.11
C ILE A 195 2.12 -17.75 -19.12
N VAL A 196 3.02 -16.79 -18.94
CA VAL A 196 4.15 -16.55 -19.86
C VAL A 196 5.05 -17.79 -19.97
N ARG A 197 5.31 -18.48 -18.85
CA ARG A 197 6.11 -19.71 -18.84
C ARG A 197 5.41 -20.84 -19.60
N SER A 198 4.09 -21.00 -19.43
CA SER A 198 3.31 -22.02 -20.13
C SER A 198 3.31 -21.82 -21.65
N ASN A 199 3.34 -20.57 -22.11
CA ASN A 199 3.25 -20.23 -23.54
C ASN A 199 4.60 -20.22 -24.26
N SER A 200 5.69 -19.87 -23.59
CA SER A 200 6.97 -19.61 -24.26
C SER A 200 7.99 -20.75 -24.14
N GLY A 201 8.00 -21.50 -23.04
CA GLY A 201 9.10 -22.43 -22.71
C GLY A 201 10.48 -21.77 -22.59
N LEU A 202 10.58 -20.44 -22.77
CA LEU A 202 11.82 -19.68 -22.80
C LEU A 202 12.30 -19.37 -21.38
N LYS A 203 13.60 -19.05 -21.28
CA LYS A 203 14.13 -18.45 -20.06
C LYS A 203 13.58 -17.04 -19.92
N LEU A 204 13.03 -16.74 -18.75
CA LEU A 204 12.43 -15.45 -18.43
C LEU A 204 13.46 -14.54 -17.76
N ARG A 205 13.34 -13.24 -17.99
CA ARG A 205 14.11 -12.21 -17.29
C ARG A 205 13.12 -11.18 -16.76
N LEU A 206 13.22 -10.85 -15.47
CA LEU A 206 12.42 -9.78 -14.90
C LEU A 206 13.07 -8.43 -15.15
N VAL A 207 12.24 -7.42 -15.35
CA VAL A 207 12.65 -6.02 -15.41
C VAL A 207 11.76 -5.23 -14.45
N LYS A 208 12.36 -4.26 -13.75
CA LYS A 208 11.68 -3.36 -12.84
C LYS A 208 12.14 -1.93 -13.12
N SER A 209 11.16 -1.05 -13.22
CA SER A 209 11.34 0.38 -13.42
C SER A 209 10.73 1.16 -12.26
N ASP A 210 11.42 2.19 -11.80
CA ASP A 210 10.96 3.09 -10.74
C ASP A 210 10.93 4.53 -11.28
N GLY A 211 9.76 5.17 -11.19
CA GLY A 211 9.56 6.57 -11.57
C GLY A 211 10.25 7.52 -10.57
N SER A 212 11.02 8.48 -11.09
CA SER A 212 11.82 9.37 -10.25
C SER A 212 10.97 10.45 -9.57
N LYS A 213 11.04 10.52 -8.24
CA LYS A 213 10.28 11.46 -7.39
C LYS A 213 8.77 11.46 -7.72
N ALA A 214 8.18 10.28 -7.93
CA ALA A 214 6.78 10.02 -8.30
C ALA A 214 5.75 11.07 -7.82
N TYR A 215 5.50 11.17 -6.51
CA TYR A 215 4.49 12.10 -5.96
C TYR A 215 4.77 13.56 -6.32
N ARG A 216 6.05 13.94 -6.41
CA ARG A 216 6.49 15.29 -6.79
C ARG A 216 6.19 15.64 -8.25
N ARG A 217 5.69 14.69 -9.05
CA ARG A 217 5.26 14.88 -10.45
C ARG A 217 3.76 15.19 -10.55
N ALA A 218 3.01 15.02 -9.48
CA ALA A 218 1.61 15.43 -9.40
C ALA A 218 1.52 16.85 -8.80
N PRO A 219 1.10 17.88 -9.57
CA PRO A 219 0.89 19.22 -9.04
C PRO A 219 -0.40 19.24 -8.22
N VAL A 220 -0.46 20.01 -7.14
CA VAL A 220 -1.71 20.16 -6.37
C VAL A 220 -2.41 21.47 -6.71
N HIS A 221 -3.72 21.52 -6.53
CA HIS A 221 -4.52 22.73 -6.79
C HIS A 221 -4.04 23.90 -5.90
N PRO A 222 -4.06 25.17 -6.35
CA PRO A 222 -3.58 26.32 -5.56
C PRO A 222 -4.23 26.46 -4.18
N LEU A 223 -5.53 26.15 -4.05
CA LEU A 223 -6.23 26.10 -2.76
C LEU A 223 -5.69 25.05 -1.79
N TRP A 224 -4.96 24.05 -2.30
CA TRP A 224 -4.21 23.11 -1.48
C TRP A 224 -2.75 23.53 -1.31
N GLN A 225 -2.12 24.10 -2.34
CA GLN A 225 -0.76 24.63 -2.26
C GLN A 225 -0.58 25.61 -1.09
N ILE A 226 -1.56 26.52 -0.90
CA ILE A 226 -1.53 27.51 0.19
C ILE A 226 -1.45 26.84 1.57
N LYS A 227 -1.91 25.60 1.71
CA LYS A 227 -1.86 24.84 2.96
C LYS A 227 -0.56 24.05 3.15
N GLN A 228 0.34 24.03 2.18
CA GLN A 228 1.59 23.25 2.21
C GLN A 228 2.82 24.18 2.32
N ILE A 229 2.86 25.03 3.34
CA ILE A 229 4.03 25.88 3.58
C ILE A 229 5.13 25.07 4.24
N ILE A 230 6.33 25.16 3.66
CA ILE A 230 7.56 24.60 4.21
C ILE A 230 8.34 25.73 4.88
N SER A 231 8.66 25.53 6.16
CA SER A 231 9.40 26.49 6.97
C SER A 231 10.76 25.93 7.39
N VAL A 232 11.84 26.64 7.07
CA VAL A 232 13.21 26.32 7.51
C VAL A 232 13.83 27.61 8.08
N ASN A 233 14.13 27.65 9.38
CA ASN A 233 14.80 28.77 10.05
C ASN A 233 14.24 30.17 9.69
N GLY A 234 12.91 30.32 9.67
CA GLY A 234 12.25 31.59 9.36
C GLY A 234 12.12 31.92 7.86
N SER A 235 12.64 31.08 6.98
CA SER A 235 12.42 31.16 5.52
C SER A 235 11.23 30.28 5.14
N ARG A 236 10.32 30.79 4.30
CA ARG A 236 9.05 30.10 3.97
C ARG A 236 8.81 30.00 2.48
N ARG A 237 8.35 28.82 2.06
CA ARG A 237 8.07 28.49 0.65
C ARG A 237 6.78 27.71 0.53
N VAL A 238 6.07 27.92 -0.57
CA VAL A 238 4.88 27.14 -0.94
C VAL A 238 5.32 25.86 -1.64
N ASP A 239 4.85 24.70 -1.17
CA ASP A 239 4.99 23.44 -1.87
C ASP A 239 3.86 23.21 -2.88
N ARG A 240 4.23 23.13 -4.16
CA ARG A 240 3.29 23.13 -5.31
C ARG A 240 2.89 21.74 -5.76
N CYS A 241 3.54 20.69 -5.26
CA CYS A 241 3.29 19.31 -5.68
C CYS A 241 2.82 18.44 -4.52
N CYS A 242 2.26 17.26 -4.82
CA CYS A 242 1.99 16.26 -3.80
C CYS A 242 3.27 15.93 -3.03
N ASN A 243 3.18 15.81 -1.71
CA ASN A 243 4.32 15.52 -0.85
C ASN A 243 4.12 14.20 -0.08
N PHE A 244 5.22 13.53 0.22
CA PHE A 244 5.26 12.42 1.16
C PHE A 244 4.75 12.89 2.53
N GLY A 245 3.86 12.09 3.12
CA GLY A 245 3.18 12.46 4.36
C GLY A 245 1.70 12.80 4.13
N THR A 246 1.31 13.25 2.93
CA THR A 246 -0.09 13.48 2.59
C THR A 246 -0.83 12.17 2.37
N LYS A 247 -1.97 11.98 3.03
CA LYS A 247 -2.77 10.74 2.97
C LYS A 247 -3.21 10.32 1.56
N SER A 248 -3.43 11.27 0.65
CA SER A 248 -3.95 11.02 -0.71
C SER A 248 -2.91 11.12 -1.83
N ALA A 249 -1.66 11.50 -1.52
CA ALA A 249 -0.60 11.64 -2.54
C ALA A 249 -0.34 10.31 -3.29
N GLY A 250 -0.42 9.19 -2.58
CA GLY A 250 -0.33 7.86 -3.17
C GLY A 250 -1.48 7.62 -4.16
N ASP A 251 -2.72 7.87 -3.75
CA ASP A 251 -3.91 7.61 -4.59
C ASP A 251 -3.88 8.45 -5.89
N ILE A 252 -3.48 9.72 -5.79
CA ILE A 252 -3.31 10.61 -6.94
C ILE A 252 -2.25 10.05 -7.91
N TRP A 253 -1.08 9.66 -7.39
CA TRP A 253 -0.04 9.08 -8.24
C TRP A 253 -0.48 7.76 -8.87
N PHE A 254 -1.19 6.92 -8.12
CA PHE A 254 -1.69 5.65 -8.63
C PHE A 254 -2.75 5.84 -9.72
N ALA A 255 -3.59 6.87 -9.64
CA ALA A 255 -4.52 7.23 -10.71
C ALA A 255 -3.77 7.61 -12.01
N ILE A 256 -2.69 8.38 -11.91
CA ILE A 256 -1.87 8.76 -13.07
C ILE A 256 -1.20 7.52 -13.68
N ILE A 257 -0.44 6.76 -12.88
CA ILE A 257 0.38 5.68 -13.41
C ILE A 257 -0.47 4.52 -13.93
N SER A 258 -1.59 4.18 -13.29
CA SER A 258 -2.47 3.11 -13.76
C SER A 258 -3.05 3.40 -15.15
N LEU A 259 -3.40 4.66 -15.44
CA LEU A 259 -3.81 5.08 -16.77
C LEU A 259 -2.66 5.01 -17.78
N VAL A 260 -1.44 5.42 -17.41
CA VAL A 260 -0.28 5.24 -18.31
C VAL A 260 -0.01 3.76 -18.59
N LEU A 261 -0.16 2.88 -17.59
CA LEU A 261 -0.03 1.43 -17.77
C LEU A 261 -1.15 0.87 -18.67
N TRP A 262 -2.38 1.39 -18.56
CA TRP A 262 -3.45 1.06 -19.49
C TRP A 262 -3.07 1.45 -20.93
N GLY A 263 -2.55 2.67 -21.13
CA GLY A 263 -2.09 3.12 -22.45
C GLY A 263 -0.94 2.28 -22.99
N ALA A 264 0.03 1.92 -22.13
CA ALA A 264 1.12 1.02 -22.48
C ALA A 264 0.60 -0.30 -23.03
N GLN A 265 -0.39 -0.91 -22.37
CA GLN A 265 -0.94 -2.20 -22.77
C GLN A 265 -1.85 -2.09 -23.99
N PHE A 266 -2.88 -1.25 -23.94
CA PHE A 266 -3.95 -1.25 -24.94
C PHE A 266 -3.71 -0.35 -26.15
N VAL A 267 -2.80 0.62 -26.06
CA VAL A 267 -2.46 1.51 -27.18
C VAL A 267 -1.11 1.11 -27.80
N HIS A 268 -0.13 0.75 -26.97
CA HIS A 268 1.21 0.39 -27.42
C HIS A 268 1.50 -1.12 -27.47
N GLY A 269 0.55 -1.97 -27.06
CA GLY A 269 0.70 -3.43 -27.13
C GLY A 269 1.78 -3.98 -26.19
N ILE A 270 2.09 -3.28 -25.09
CA ILE A 270 3.08 -3.71 -24.11
C ILE A 270 2.42 -4.69 -23.14
N ASP A 271 2.32 -5.95 -23.54
CA ASP A 271 1.73 -7.01 -22.73
C ASP A 271 2.58 -7.37 -21.52
N ALA A 272 1.90 -7.73 -20.42
CA ALA A 272 2.49 -8.17 -19.17
C ALA A 272 3.64 -7.28 -18.65
N LEU A 273 3.67 -6.01 -19.10
CA LEU A 273 4.76 -5.04 -18.90
C LEU A 273 6.16 -5.69 -19.01
N LEU A 274 6.32 -6.56 -20.02
CA LEU A 274 7.55 -7.30 -20.30
C LEU A 274 8.51 -6.56 -21.24
N CYS A 275 8.07 -5.46 -21.88
CA CYS A 275 8.90 -4.68 -22.81
C CYS A 275 9.38 -3.37 -22.18
N TYR A 276 10.60 -3.41 -21.64
CA TYR A 276 11.24 -2.33 -20.91
C TYR A 276 11.56 -1.09 -21.75
N ALA A 277 12.14 -1.25 -22.94
CA ALA A 277 12.53 -0.11 -23.78
C ALA A 277 11.32 0.67 -24.30
N ALA A 278 10.26 -0.04 -24.73
CA ALA A 278 9.03 0.60 -25.19
C ALA A 278 8.31 1.35 -24.06
N LEU A 279 8.33 0.81 -22.83
CA LEU A 279 7.75 1.47 -21.66
C LEU A 279 8.48 2.77 -21.31
N LEU A 280 9.81 2.78 -21.35
CA LEU A 280 10.58 4.00 -21.06
C LEU A 280 10.41 5.06 -22.15
N HIS A 281 10.34 4.67 -23.43
CA HIS A 281 10.01 5.61 -24.50
C HIS A 281 8.62 6.22 -24.33
N LEU A 282 7.64 5.43 -23.87
CA LEU A 282 6.33 5.96 -23.52
C LEU A 282 6.41 6.95 -22.35
N TRP A 283 7.20 6.64 -21.33
CA TRP A 283 7.41 7.54 -20.20
C TRP A 283 8.07 8.85 -20.63
N ASP A 284 9.10 8.80 -21.48
CA ASP A 284 9.74 10.00 -22.04
C ASP A 284 8.74 10.84 -22.83
N TRP A 285 7.90 10.20 -23.64
CA TRP A 285 6.91 10.87 -24.45
C TRP A 285 5.80 11.51 -23.62
N VAL A 286 5.29 10.83 -22.59
CA VAL A 286 4.28 11.39 -21.66
C VAL A 286 4.90 12.39 -20.68
N GLY A 287 6.21 12.33 -20.43
CA GLY A 287 6.92 13.20 -19.50
C GLY A 287 7.04 12.67 -18.07
N ILE A 288 7.04 11.35 -17.89
CA ILE A 288 7.34 10.69 -16.60
C ILE A 288 8.85 10.53 -16.46
N PRO A 289 9.52 11.24 -15.53
CA PRO A 289 10.95 11.13 -15.36
C PRO A 289 11.35 9.78 -14.76
N HIS A 290 12.44 9.21 -15.27
CA HIS A 290 13.10 8.02 -14.75
C HIS A 290 14.60 8.27 -14.59
N SER A 291 15.31 7.32 -13.98
CA SER A 291 16.76 7.38 -13.86
C SER A 291 17.37 6.00 -14.08
N ASP A 292 18.53 5.97 -14.76
CA ASP A 292 19.19 4.73 -15.19
C ASP A 292 19.55 3.81 -14.03
N ASP A 293 19.98 4.37 -12.89
CA ASP A 293 20.37 3.63 -11.68
C ASP A 293 19.21 2.84 -11.05
N LYS A 294 17.98 3.23 -11.39
CA LYS A 294 16.75 2.61 -10.89
C LYS A 294 16.12 1.62 -11.86
N GLN A 295 16.69 1.49 -13.05
CA GLN A 295 16.20 0.56 -14.04
C GLN A 295 16.98 -0.75 -13.96
N VAL A 296 16.35 -1.76 -13.35
CA VAL A 296 17.04 -2.99 -12.99
C VAL A 296 16.41 -4.18 -13.68
N SER A 297 17.25 -5.11 -14.14
CA SER A 297 16.80 -6.39 -14.68
C SER A 297 17.64 -7.53 -14.12
N GLY A 298 17.04 -8.70 -13.95
CA GLY A 298 17.72 -9.79 -13.28
C GLY A 298 16.93 -11.10 -13.18
N VAL A 299 17.65 -12.12 -12.71
CA VAL A 299 17.18 -13.45 -12.36
C VAL A 299 18.10 -13.96 -11.24
N PRO A 300 17.67 -13.98 -9.97
CA PRO A 300 16.43 -13.42 -9.44
C PRO A 300 16.42 -11.88 -9.45
N LEU A 301 15.24 -11.28 -9.22
CA LEU A 301 15.08 -9.83 -9.05
C LEU A 301 14.23 -9.51 -7.83
N VAL A 302 14.60 -8.45 -7.09
CA VAL A 302 13.83 -8.00 -5.91
C VAL A 302 12.64 -7.13 -6.33
N VAL A 303 11.43 -7.67 -6.17
CA VAL A 303 10.15 -6.99 -6.46
C VAL A 303 9.40 -6.79 -5.16
N ILE A 304 9.07 -5.53 -4.84
CA ILE A 304 8.40 -5.10 -3.60
C ILE A 304 8.98 -5.68 -2.30
N GLY A 305 10.24 -6.11 -2.29
CA GLY A 305 10.92 -6.69 -1.12
C GLY A 305 10.97 -8.23 -1.09
N PHE A 306 10.48 -8.90 -2.14
CA PHE A 306 10.66 -10.35 -2.34
C PHE A 306 11.65 -10.62 -3.47
N GLU A 307 12.46 -11.65 -3.31
CA GLU A 307 13.27 -12.22 -4.38
C GLU A 307 12.36 -13.09 -5.25
N VAL A 308 12.26 -12.73 -6.54
CA VAL A 308 11.47 -13.46 -7.52
C VAL A 308 12.42 -14.05 -8.54
N ASP A 309 12.44 -15.39 -8.64
CA ASP A 309 13.15 -16.09 -9.71
C ASP A 309 12.13 -16.57 -10.76
N PRO A 310 12.09 -15.95 -11.95
CA PRO A 310 11.12 -16.31 -12.97
C PRO A 310 11.47 -17.62 -13.70
N ASN A 311 12.64 -18.21 -13.47
CA ASN A 311 13.06 -19.47 -14.11
C ASN A 311 12.94 -20.66 -13.16
N LEU A 312 13.29 -20.47 -11.88
CA LEU A 312 12.95 -21.43 -10.81
C LEU A 312 11.48 -21.35 -10.42
N MET A 313 10.78 -20.29 -10.86
CA MET A 313 9.38 -20.04 -10.58
C MET A 313 9.14 -19.94 -9.06
N THR A 314 9.98 -19.16 -8.37
CA THR A 314 9.94 -18.98 -6.91
C THR A 314 9.71 -17.54 -6.48
N ILE A 315 9.07 -17.40 -5.31
CA ILE A 315 8.96 -16.13 -4.59
C ILE A 315 9.40 -16.37 -3.14
N THR A 316 10.46 -15.70 -2.71
CA THR A 316 11.06 -15.82 -1.37
C THR A 316 11.37 -14.46 -0.75
N MET A 317 11.61 -14.43 0.56
CA MET A 317 12.27 -13.28 1.20
C MET A 317 13.78 -13.47 1.13
N SER A 318 14.55 -12.37 1.07
CA SER A 318 16.00 -12.44 1.24
C SER A 318 16.37 -13.02 2.61
N ASP A 319 17.55 -13.63 2.72
CA ASP A 319 18.02 -14.23 3.96
C ASP A 319 18.10 -13.23 5.12
N ASP A 320 18.52 -11.99 4.83
CA ASP A 320 18.58 -10.92 5.82
C ASP A 320 17.20 -10.53 6.33
N SER A 321 16.23 -10.31 5.42
CA SER A 321 14.87 -9.91 5.79
C SER A 321 14.17 -11.03 6.56
N ARG A 322 14.39 -12.29 6.16
CA ARG A 322 13.90 -13.48 6.85
C ARG A 322 14.50 -13.59 8.26
N SER A 323 15.81 -13.42 8.40
CA SER A 323 16.52 -13.50 9.67
C SER A 323 16.11 -12.38 10.63
N ASP A 324 15.93 -11.16 10.14
CA ASP A 324 15.43 -10.02 10.90
C ASP A 324 14.00 -10.26 11.44
N LEU A 325 13.10 -10.81 10.62
CA LEU A 325 11.74 -11.16 11.08
C LEU A 325 11.77 -12.26 12.15
N VAL A 326 12.58 -13.30 11.95
CA VAL A 326 12.75 -14.39 12.94
C VAL A 326 13.28 -13.82 14.25
N ALA A 327 14.33 -13.00 14.21
CA ALA A 327 14.90 -12.38 15.40
C ALA A 327 13.86 -11.52 16.15
N LYS A 328 13.06 -10.72 15.43
CA LYS A 328 11.97 -9.92 16.02
C LYS A 328 10.91 -10.78 16.71
N LEU A 329 10.53 -11.92 16.12
CA LEU A 329 9.56 -12.84 16.71
C LEU A 329 10.11 -13.51 17.98
N GLU A 330 11.39 -13.88 17.97
CA GLU A 330 12.05 -14.50 19.12
C GLU A 330 12.26 -13.49 20.24
N GLU A 331 12.70 -12.26 19.94
CA GLU A 331 12.80 -11.18 20.91
C GLU A 331 11.43 -10.80 21.51
N PHE A 332 10.38 -10.81 20.68
CA PHE A 332 9.03 -10.50 21.14
C PHE A 332 8.50 -11.54 22.14
N THR A 333 8.82 -12.82 21.91
CA THR A 333 8.36 -13.96 22.72
C THR A 333 9.30 -14.35 23.85
N SER A 334 10.53 -13.82 23.86
CA SER A 334 11.51 -14.11 24.90
C SER A 334 11.22 -13.35 26.19
N GLN A 335 11.76 -13.88 27.29
CA GLN A 335 11.79 -13.20 28.57
C GLN A 335 12.87 -12.10 28.52
N ARG A 336 12.47 -10.83 28.61
CA ARG A 336 13.36 -9.66 28.50
C ARG A 336 14.18 -9.39 29.77
N GLY A 337 13.93 -10.12 30.86
CA GLY A 337 14.70 -10.04 32.10
C GLY A 337 14.02 -10.70 33.31
N PRO A 338 14.65 -10.63 34.50
CA PRO A 338 14.13 -11.23 35.74
C PRO A 338 12.78 -10.66 36.19
N HIS A 339 12.46 -9.43 35.76
CA HIS A 339 11.24 -8.69 36.10
C HIS A 339 10.31 -8.50 34.89
N ASP A 340 10.47 -9.28 33.81
CA ASP A 340 9.54 -9.22 32.68
C ASP A 340 8.14 -9.67 33.12
N ASP A 341 7.18 -8.77 33.03
CA ASP A 341 5.78 -9.03 33.41
C ASP A 341 4.99 -9.75 32.30
N GLY A 342 5.67 -10.13 31.22
CA GLY A 342 5.11 -10.85 30.08
C GLY A 342 4.15 -9.99 29.25
N LYS A 343 4.17 -8.66 29.42
CA LYS A 343 3.30 -7.74 28.65
C LYS A 343 4.10 -7.01 27.60
N ARG A 344 3.42 -6.71 26.49
CA ARG A 344 3.94 -5.90 25.39
C ARG A 344 2.89 -4.86 25.01
N LYS A 345 3.30 -3.64 24.63
CA LYS A 345 2.34 -2.60 24.22
C LYS A 345 1.63 -3.00 22.93
N LEU A 346 0.36 -2.67 22.76
CA LEU A 346 -0.40 -2.97 21.54
C LEU A 346 0.35 -2.55 20.25
N VAL A 347 1.01 -1.39 20.26
CA VAL A 347 1.81 -0.94 19.10
C VAL A 347 2.96 -1.88 18.75
N GLU A 348 3.57 -2.56 19.73
CA GLU A 348 4.60 -3.58 19.47
C GLU A 348 3.99 -4.79 18.76
N TRP A 349 2.80 -5.25 19.21
CA TRP A 349 2.07 -6.34 18.55
C TRP A 349 1.76 -6.00 17.10
N GLN A 350 1.18 -4.83 16.85
CA GLN A 350 0.78 -4.39 15.51
C GLN A 350 1.98 -4.30 14.57
N ARG A 351 3.14 -3.81 15.04
CA ARG A 351 4.36 -3.68 14.22
C ARG A 351 4.89 -5.02 13.73
N PHE A 352 5.10 -6.00 14.62
CA PHE A 352 5.65 -7.28 14.17
C PHE A 352 4.60 -8.11 13.43
N LEU A 353 3.32 -8.05 13.81
CA LEU A 353 2.24 -8.74 13.07
C LEU A 353 2.10 -8.20 11.66
N GLY A 354 2.28 -6.89 11.44
CA GLY A 354 2.36 -6.31 10.10
C GLY A 354 3.51 -6.92 9.28
N HIS A 355 4.70 -7.04 9.87
CA HIS A 355 5.86 -7.65 9.20
C HIS A 355 5.66 -9.15 8.95
N ALA A 356 5.12 -9.89 9.90
CA ALA A 356 4.83 -11.31 9.74
C ALA A 356 3.73 -11.57 8.70
N ASN A 357 2.69 -10.72 8.67
CA ASN A 357 1.64 -10.77 7.66
C ASN A 357 2.20 -10.46 6.26
N TRP A 358 3.17 -9.53 6.16
CA TRP A 358 3.87 -9.26 4.91
C TRP A 358 4.57 -10.52 4.39
N ALA A 359 5.29 -11.24 5.27
CA ALA A 359 5.96 -12.50 4.91
C ALA A 359 5.00 -13.59 4.38
N LEU A 360 3.71 -13.57 4.74
CA LEU A 360 2.72 -14.53 4.23
C LEU A 360 2.50 -14.45 2.72
N ASN A 361 2.97 -13.40 2.04
CA ASN A 361 2.96 -13.36 0.57
C ASN A 361 3.92 -14.39 -0.04
N ALA A 362 5.04 -14.69 0.63
CA ALA A 362 5.99 -15.74 0.24
C ALA A 362 5.79 -17.04 1.05
N TYR A 363 5.17 -16.98 2.23
CA TYR A 363 5.00 -18.13 3.12
C TYR A 363 3.55 -18.30 3.63
N PRO A 364 2.57 -18.46 2.73
CA PRO A 364 1.15 -18.44 3.10
C PRO A 364 0.74 -19.54 4.07
N LEU A 365 1.46 -20.67 4.09
CA LEU A 365 1.21 -21.79 5.00
C LEU A 365 1.51 -21.44 6.47
N LEU A 366 2.21 -20.34 6.75
CA LEU A 366 2.46 -19.88 8.11
C LEU A 366 1.30 -19.09 8.73
N ARG A 367 0.25 -18.79 7.95
CA ARG A 367 -0.90 -17.99 8.41
C ARG A 367 -1.51 -18.46 9.74
N PRO A 368 -1.66 -19.77 10.01
CA PRO A 368 -2.17 -20.24 11.30
C PRO A 368 -1.37 -19.75 12.51
N GLY A 369 -0.06 -19.52 12.36
CA GLY A 369 0.80 -19.03 13.43
C GLY A 369 0.49 -17.60 13.90
N LEU A 370 -0.30 -16.83 13.14
CA LEU A 370 -0.70 -15.47 13.52
C LEU A 370 -2.10 -15.40 14.14
N ALA A 371 -2.92 -16.44 14.02
CA ALA A 371 -4.33 -16.42 14.41
C ALA A 371 -4.52 -16.07 15.90
N SER A 372 -3.78 -16.74 16.79
CA SER A 372 -3.85 -16.47 18.23
C SER A 372 -3.50 -15.03 18.60
N SER A 373 -2.61 -14.40 17.82
CA SER A 373 -2.16 -13.03 18.08
C SER A 373 -3.21 -12.02 17.64
N TYR A 374 -3.84 -12.24 16.48
CA TYR A 374 -4.97 -11.42 16.04
C TYR A 374 -6.15 -11.52 17.00
N ASP A 375 -6.52 -12.72 17.43
CA ASP A 375 -7.55 -12.94 18.46
C ASP A 375 -7.20 -12.17 19.75
N LYS A 376 -5.93 -12.21 20.16
CA LYS A 376 -5.47 -11.56 21.38
C LYS A 376 -5.58 -10.04 21.34
N ILE A 377 -5.37 -9.41 20.17
CA ILE A 377 -5.40 -7.96 20.03
C ILE A 377 -6.73 -7.40 19.51
N ARG A 378 -7.68 -8.29 19.16
CA ARG A 378 -9.00 -7.93 18.64
C ARG A 378 -9.71 -6.93 19.56
N GLY A 379 -10.28 -5.89 18.96
CA GLY A 379 -11.07 -4.87 19.66
C GLY A 379 -10.25 -3.90 20.53
N LYS A 380 -8.92 -3.97 20.52
CA LYS A 380 -8.06 -3.08 21.31
C LYS A 380 -7.57 -1.93 20.45
N SER A 381 -7.64 -0.71 20.99
CA SER A 381 -7.31 0.52 20.26
C SER A 381 -6.20 1.36 20.91
N GLY A 382 -5.99 1.26 22.23
CA GLY A 382 -4.94 2.04 22.90
C GLY A 382 -3.53 1.55 22.58
N SER A 383 -2.76 2.34 21.82
CA SER A 383 -1.41 1.97 21.33
C SER A 383 -0.43 1.59 22.45
N SER A 384 -0.54 2.24 23.61
CA SER A 384 0.28 2.00 24.80
C SER A 384 -0.27 0.91 25.73
N TRP A 385 -1.46 0.36 25.45
CA TRP A 385 -2.09 -0.61 26.32
C TRP A 385 -1.25 -1.88 26.46
N PRO A 386 -0.96 -2.33 27.69
CA PRO A 386 -0.17 -3.53 27.92
C PRO A 386 -1.00 -4.79 27.64
N ILE A 387 -0.49 -5.68 26.80
CA ILE A 387 -1.16 -6.94 26.43
C ILE A 387 -0.27 -8.11 26.81
N VAL A 388 -0.82 -9.03 27.61
CA VAL A 388 -0.14 -10.23 28.11
C VAL A 388 0.13 -11.23 26.99
N LEU A 389 1.35 -11.76 26.93
CA LEU A 389 1.74 -12.93 26.17
C LEU A 389 1.29 -14.19 26.91
N ASN A 390 0.38 -14.98 26.33
CA ASN A 390 -0.02 -16.26 26.90
C ASN A 390 0.69 -17.41 26.18
N THR A 391 0.66 -18.60 26.79
CA THR A 391 1.32 -19.80 26.28
C THR A 391 0.92 -20.16 24.85
N ARG A 392 -0.37 -19.95 24.50
CA ARG A 392 -0.86 -20.20 23.13
C ARG A 392 -0.19 -19.28 22.11
N VAL A 393 -0.16 -17.97 22.36
CA VAL A 393 0.50 -17.01 21.48
C VAL A 393 1.98 -17.32 21.33
N ILE A 394 2.67 -17.56 22.44
CA ILE A 394 4.12 -17.85 22.43
C ILE A 394 4.38 -19.08 21.56
N ARG A 395 3.64 -20.16 21.78
CA ARG A 395 3.76 -21.40 21.00
C ARG A 395 3.55 -21.15 19.49
N ASP A 396 2.48 -20.45 19.13
CA ASP A 396 2.09 -20.25 17.73
C ASP A 396 3.10 -19.34 16.99
N LEU A 397 3.61 -18.28 17.67
CA LEU A 397 4.66 -17.41 17.13
C LEU A 397 6.04 -18.11 17.04
N GLN A 398 6.39 -18.94 18.02
CA GLN A 398 7.63 -19.74 17.96
C GLN A 398 7.54 -20.84 16.89
N TRP A 399 6.36 -21.40 16.66
CA TRP A 399 6.13 -22.28 15.50
C TRP A 399 6.35 -21.50 14.21
N PHE A 400 5.75 -20.32 14.05
CA PHE A 400 5.94 -19.46 12.88
C PHE A 400 7.43 -19.20 12.62
N ALA A 401 8.18 -18.76 13.63
CA ALA A 401 9.60 -18.46 13.52
C ALA A 401 10.45 -19.68 13.13
N ARG A 402 10.21 -20.84 13.76
CA ARG A 402 10.93 -22.08 13.44
C ARG A 402 10.63 -22.57 12.02
N THR A 403 9.37 -22.54 11.60
CA THR A 403 8.99 -22.99 10.26
C THR A 403 9.49 -22.03 9.18
N LEU A 404 9.47 -20.71 9.45
CA LEU A 404 10.00 -19.71 8.52
C LEU A 404 11.48 -19.92 8.19
N ARG A 405 12.31 -20.33 9.17
CA ARG A 405 13.75 -20.58 8.96
C ARG A 405 14.05 -21.60 7.87
N SER A 406 13.24 -22.66 7.77
CA SER A 406 13.46 -23.76 6.85
C SER A 406 12.51 -23.75 5.65
N ALA A 407 11.61 -22.77 5.55
CA ALA A 407 10.65 -22.69 4.47
C ALA A 407 11.33 -22.28 3.15
N SER A 408 10.97 -22.96 2.07
CA SER A 408 11.49 -22.74 0.70
C SER A 408 10.81 -21.58 -0.05
N GLY A 409 9.73 -21.01 0.50
CA GLY A 409 8.93 -19.97 -0.16
C GLY A 409 7.79 -20.53 -1.01
N VAL A 410 7.25 -19.71 -1.92
CA VAL A 410 6.26 -20.18 -2.91
C VAL A 410 6.99 -20.78 -4.10
N GLN A 411 6.64 -22.01 -4.45
CA GLN A 411 6.95 -22.66 -5.73
C GLN A 411 5.73 -22.52 -6.64
N LEU A 412 5.82 -21.71 -7.70
CA LEU A 412 4.68 -21.34 -8.55
C LEU A 412 4.23 -22.46 -9.50
N LEU A 413 5.11 -23.43 -9.83
CA LEU A 413 4.77 -24.57 -10.70
C LEU A 413 4.16 -25.74 -9.93
N GLU A 414 4.78 -26.18 -8.82
CA GLU A 414 4.23 -27.24 -7.94
C GLU A 414 2.85 -26.88 -7.38
N ALA A 415 2.58 -25.58 -7.24
CA ALA A 415 1.29 -25.03 -6.86
C ALA A 415 0.09 -25.49 -7.72
N ASN A 416 0.31 -26.00 -8.94
CA ASN A 416 -0.74 -26.36 -9.90
C ASN A 416 -0.69 -27.82 -10.35
N HIS A 417 0.38 -28.55 -10.02
CA HIS A 417 0.62 -29.90 -10.52
C HIS A 417 0.18 -30.97 -9.54
N TRP A 418 -0.95 -30.77 -8.88
CA TRP A 418 -1.53 -31.85 -8.08
C TRP A 418 -3.05 -31.78 -8.15
N GLU A 419 -3.62 -32.84 -8.70
CA GLU A 419 -5.03 -33.12 -8.58
C GLU A 419 -5.31 -33.60 -7.15
N PRO A 420 -6.56 -33.53 -6.65
CA PRO A 420 -6.92 -34.07 -5.33
C PRO A 420 -6.49 -35.54 -5.12
N GLN A 421 -6.34 -36.30 -6.21
CA GLN A 421 -5.87 -37.69 -6.23
C GLN A 421 -4.34 -37.84 -6.05
N ASP A 422 -3.55 -36.80 -6.34
CA ASP A 422 -2.10 -36.78 -6.16
C ASP A 422 -1.69 -36.36 -4.75
N ALA A 423 -2.67 -36.00 -3.90
CA ALA A 423 -2.43 -35.56 -2.54
C ALA A 423 -1.98 -36.72 -1.64
N ASP A 424 -0.85 -36.55 -0.94
CA ASP A 424 -0.40 -37.50 0.11
C ASP A 424 -1.46 -37.67 1.23
N ILE A 425 -2.22 -36.60 1.50
CA ILE A 425 -3.27 -36.54 2.52
C ILE A 425 -4.42 -35.67 2.03
N THR A 426 -5.64 -36.21 2.02
CA THR A 426 -6.88 -35.45 1.79
C THR A 426 -7.55 -35.10 3.12
N ILE A 427 -7.85 -33.83 3.35
CA ILE A 427 -8.59 -33.35 4.53
C ILE A 427 -9.85 -32.62 4.06
N TYR A 428 -11.01 -33.16 4.41
CA TYR A 428 -12.30 -32.51 4.23
C TYR A 428 -12.52 -31.52 5.35
N CYS A 429 -12.96 -30.32 5.00
CA CYS A 429 -13.25 -29.26 5.95
C CYS A 429 -14.70 -28.85 5.81
N ASP A 430 -15.40 -28.69 6.92
CA ASP A 430 -16.69 -28.04 6.99
C ASP A 430 -16.67 -26.97 8.08
N ALA A 431 -17.29 -25.83 7.79
CA ALA A 431 -17.32 -24.67 8.66
C ALA A 431 -18.77 -24.26 8.92
N SER A 432 -19.08 -24.01 10.18
CA SER A 432 -20.37 -23.51 10.65
C SER A 432 -20.17 -22.21 11.43
N LEU A 433 -21.27 -21.51 11.69
CA LEU A 433 -21.27 -20.33 12.57
C LEU A 433 -20.80 -20.65 14.01
N SER A 434 -20.76 -21.93 14.39
CA SER A 434 -20.38 -22.40 15.72
C SER A 434 -19.00 -23.05 15.80
N GLY A 435 -18.31 -23.25 14.68
CA GLY A 435 -17.03 -23.95 14.68
C GLY A 435 -16.69 -24.58 13.35
N LEU A 436 -15.56 -25.27 13.32
CA LEU A 436 -14.97 -25.83 12.10
C LEU A 436 -14.50 -27.26 12.36
N GLY A 437 -14.84 -28.16 11.44
CA GLY A 437 -14.50 -29.57 11.50
C GLY A 437 -13.58 -29.95 10.35
N PHE A 438 -12.57 -30.76 10.64
CA PHE A 438 -11.69 -31.38 9.67
C PHE A 438 -11.79 -32.90 9.78
N TRP A 439 -11.89 -33.57 8.65
CA TRP A 439 -11.86 -35.02 8.55
C TRP A 439 -10.79 -35.45 7.56
N CYS A 440 -9.85 -36.26 8.02
CA CYS A 440 -8.82 -36.89 7.19
C CYS A 440 -9.14 -38.38 7.05
N PRO A 441 -9.77 -38.83 5.94
CA PRO A 441 -10.16 -40.23 5.77
C PRO A 441 -8.95 -41.17 5.72
N GLY A 442 -7.84 -40.72 5.10
CA GLY A 442 -6.62 -41.51 4.95
C GLY A 442 -5.99 -41.88 6.28
N LEU A 443 -6.06 -40.98 7.27
CA LEU A 443 -5.56 -41.23 8.63
C LEU A 443 -6.65 -41.66 9.61
N ARG A 444 -7.91 -41.66 9.19
CA ARG A 444 -9.09 -41.85 10.05
C ARG A 444 -9.11 -40.91 11.25
N LEU A 445 -8.66 -39.67 11.06
CA LEU A 445 -8.58 -38.65 12.10
C LEU A 445 -9.57 -37.53 11.85
N GLY A 446 -10.28 -37.14 12.92
CA GLY A 446 -11.16 -35.97 12.93
C GLY A 446 -10.63 -34.93 13.91
N PHE A 447 -10.66 -33.66 13.50
CA PHE A 447 -10.36 -32.52 14.36
C PHE A 447 -11.55 -31.58 14.35
N ALA A 448 -11.85 -30.98 15.49
CA ALA A 448 -12.88 -29.95 15.59
C ALA A 448 -12.36 -28.79 16.41
N ALA A 449 -12.76 -27.58 16.05
CA ALA A 449 -12.52 -26.38 16.81
C ALA A 449 -13.85 -25.63 16.97
N ASP A 450 -14.23 -25.36 18.21
CA ASP A 450 -15.39 -24.53 18.51
C ASP A 450 -15.08 -23.06 18.29
N HIS A 451 -16.06 -22.31 17.78
CA HIS A 451 -16.00 -20.87 17.64
C HIS A 451 -16.13 -20.23 19.03
N ALA A 452 -15.14 -19.46 19.45
CA ALA A 452 -15.24 -18.67 20.67
C ALA A 452 -16.17 -17.46 20.42
N ASP A 453 -17.35 -17.49 21.03
CA ASP A 453 -18.42 -16.47 21.10
C ASP A 453 -19.54 -16.45 20.02
N HIS A 454 -20.78 -16.33 20.51
CA HIS A 454 -22.04 -16.31 19.76
C HIS A 454 -22.50 -14.92 19.27
N ASN A 455 -21.71 -13.86 19.46
CA ASN A 455 -22.14 -12.45 19.24
C ASN A 455 -21.54 -11.74 18.00
N ILE A 456 -21.10 -12.48 16.97
CA ILE A 456 -20.26 -11.93 15.88
C ILE A 456 -21.02 -11.45 14.62
N TRP A 457 -22.35 -11.55 14.53
CA TRP A 457 -23.08 -11.15 13.31
C TRP A 457 -24.19 -10.14 13.56
N LYS A 458 -23.84 -8.88 13.82
CA LYS A 458 -24.78 -7.77 13.57
C LYS A 458 -24.38 -6.80 12.48
N ASP A 459 -23.10 -6.65 12.13
CA ASP A 459 -22.70 -5.70 11.08
C ASP A 459 -21.60 -6.31 10.21
N GLY A 460 -21.93 -6.68 8.97
CA GLY A 460 -20.94 -7.10 7.97
C GLY A 460 -21.33 -8.29 7.09
N LEU A 461 -22.54 -8.31 6.52
CA LEU A 461 -22.85 -9.12 5.34
C LEU A 461 -23.25 -8.18 4.22
N ASP A 462 -22.26 -7.68 3.50
CA ASP A 462 -22.39 -7.39 2.08
C ASP A 462 -21.11 -7.87 1.40
N SER A 463 -21.27 -8.61 0.31
CA SER A 463 -20.25 -9.27 -0.52
C SER A 463 -19.51 -10.48 0.07
N PHE A 464 -20.18 -11.63 0.09
CA PHE A 464 -19.55 -12.87 -0.36
C PHE A 464 -20.54 -13.58 -1.29
N ASP A 465 -20.20 -13.61 -2.58
CA ASP A 465 -21.01 -14.27 -3.60
C ASP A 465 -21.23 -15.73 -3.22
N SER A 466 -22.52 -16.06 -3.22
CA SER A 466 -23.09 -17.36 -3.01
C SER A 466 -22.98 -18.17 -4.28
N ASP A 467 -22.26 -19.29 -4.24
CA ASP A 467 -22.52 -20.41 -5.15
C ASP A 467 -22.17 -21.71 -4.46
N TRP A 468 -23.13 -22.24 -3.68
CA TRP A 468 -23.32 -23.68 -3.48
C TRP A 468 -24.79 -23.94 -3.19
N THR A 469 -25.53 -24.30 -4.24
CA THR A 469 -26.96 -24.65 -4.19
C THR A 469 -27.21 -25.96 -3.46
N ALA A 470 -28.27 -25.92 -2.65
CA ALA A 470 -28.86 -26.93 -1.80
C ALA A 470 -29.12 -28.32 -2.40
N SER A 471 -29.12 -29.34 -1.54
CA SER A 471 -30.28 -30.24 -1.38
C SER A 471 -30.25 -30.99 -0.04
N ALA A 472 -31.23 -30.70 0.82
CA ALA A 472 -31.74 -31.59 1.86
C ALA A 472 -33.00 -32.29 1.29
N PRO A 473 -33.56 -33.41 1.82
CA PRO A 473 -33.59 -33.72 3.26
C PRO A 473 -33.56 -35.22 3.68
N SER A 474 -33.63 -35.39 5.01
CA SER A 474 -34.16 -36.54 5.76
C SER A 474 -33.18 -37.66 6.16
N ILE A 475 -33.27 -38.33 7.31
CA ILE A 475 -33.88 -38.12 8.65
C ILE A 475 -33.28 -39.24 9.53
N ARG A 476 -32.92 -38.92 10.77
CA ARG A 476 -32.87 -39.75 12.01
C ARG A 476 -32.30 -41.18 11.96
N ARG A 477 -31.46 -41.48 12.96
CA ARG A 477 -31.91 -42.30 14.11
C ARG A 477 -31.20 -41.96 15.42
N ARG A 478 -32.06 -41.86 16.44
CA ARG A 478 -31.79 -41.55 17.84
C ARG A 478 -30.96 -42.62 18.54
N SER A 479 -30.25 -42.13 19.54
CA SER A 479 -29.88 -42.80 20.80
C SER A 479 -30.70 -44.04 21.16
N ARG A 480 -30.00 -45.12 21.52
CA ARG A 480 -30.54 -46.20 22.34
C ARG A 480 -30.62 -45.73 23.80
N PRO A 481 -31.74 -45.92 24.52
CA PRO A 481 -31.73 -46.07 25.96
C PRO A 481 -31.43 -47.53 26.36
N ARG A 482 -30.71 -47.72 27.46
CA ARG A 482 -30.70 -48.94 28.30
C ARG A 482 -32.00 -48.91 29.15
N ILE A 483 -32.69 -49.96 29.57
CA ILE A 483 -32.58 -51.43 29.65
C ILE A 483 -34.02 -51.95 29.90
N THR A 484 -34.26 -53.24 29.61
CA THR A 484 -35.49 -54.07 29.74
C THR A 484 -36.66 -53.73 28.84
#